data_AF-A0AAD4BIL7-F1
#
_entry.id   AF-A0AAD4BIL7-F1
#
_cell.length_a   1.000
_cell.length_b   1.000
_cell.length_c   1.000
_cell.angle_alpha   90.00
_cell.angle_beta   90.00
_cell.angle_gamma   90.00
#
_symmetry.space_group_name_H-M   'P 1'
#
loop_
_entity.id
_entity.type
_entity.pdbx_description
1 polymer ?
#
loop_
_entity_poly.entity_id
_entity_poly.type
_entity_poly.pdbx_seq_one_letter_code
_entity_poly.pdbx_strand_id
1 'polypeptide(L)'
;MWTGDWWWETQSQLPAGATVSPVILASDKTELSRFKGDKMAWPVYLTIGNVSKHIRRRPTHHASILVGYLPVSKLETFENNSVARYRLFHYCMRRLVEPLVVAGQEGVEMVCADGLIRRVYPVLAAFIGDHPEQCLVACCTENPES
;
A
#
# COMPACT_ATOMS: atom_id res chain seq x y z
N MET A 1 5.32 5.21 15.69
CA MET A 1 6.46 4.28 15.79
C MET A 1 7.07 4.13 14.40
N TRP A 2 7.86 5.13 13.98
CA TRP A 2 8.38 5.27 12.61
C TRP A 2 9.77 5.92 12.69
N THR A 3 10.70 5.26 13.36
CA THR A 3 12.11 5.67 13.34
C THR A 3 12.83 4.94 12.21
N GLY A 4 13.85 5.57 11.63
CA GLY A 4 14.70 4.95 10.61
C GLY A 4 15.40 3.68 11.09
N ASP A 5 15.39 3.44 12.41
CA ASP A 5 15.95 2.26 13.08
C ASP A 5 15.32 0.97 12.59
N TRP A 6 14.01 0.94 12.33
CA TRP A 6 13.33 -0.26 11.82
C TRP A 6 13.94 -0.75 10.51
N TRP A 7 14.34 0.18 9.62
CA TRP A 7 14.98 -0.21 8.37
C TRP A 7 16.35 -0.83 8.68
N TRP A 8 17.14 -0.20 9.53
CA TRP A 8 18.47 -0.71 9.88
C TRP A 8 18.39 -2.09 10.55
N GLU A 9 17.44 -2.29 11.45
CA GLU A 9 17.16 -3.56 12.12
C GLU A 9 16.66 -4.64 11.15
N THR A 10 15.85 -4.28 10.17
CA THR A 10 15.39 -5.23 9.14
C THR A 10 16.53 -5.60 8.21
N GLN A 11 17.36 -4.63 7.83
CA GLN A 11 18.52 -4.84 6.95
C GLN A 11 19.61 -5.70 7.60
N SER A 12 19.82 -5.58 8.91
CA SER A 12 20.82 -6.36 9.65
C SER A 12 20.47 -7.85 9.75
N GLN A 13 19.20 -8.22 9.56
CA GLN A 13 18.73 -9.61 9.55
C GLN A 13 18.90 -10.29 8.18
N LEU A 14 19.25 -9.54 7.14
CA LEU A 14 19.39 -10.08 5.79
C LEU A 14 20.82 -10.61 5.51
N PRO A 15 20.98 -11.55 4.57
CA PRO A 15 22.29 -12.00 4.12
C PRO A 15 23.16 -10.86 3.58
N ALA A 16 24.49 -11.03 3.66
CA ALA A 16 25.42 -10.07 3.10
C ALA A 16 25.17 -9.85 1.60
N GLY A 17 25.13 -8.59 1.17
CA GLY A 17 24.85 -8.20 -0.22
C GLY A 17 23.37 -8.10 -0.59
N ALA A 18 22.46 -8.51 0.28
CA ALA A 18 21.02 -8.28 0.12
C ALA A 18 20.61 -6.87 0.56
N THR A 19 19.45 -6.40 0.11
CA THR A 19 18.94 -5.06 0.42
C THR A 19 17.44 -5.07 0.71
N VAL A 20 17.02 -4.36 1.76
CA VAL A 20 15.60 -4.10 2.03
C VAL A 20 15.08 -3.02 1.08
N SER A 21 13.88 -3.22 0.54
CA SER A 21 13.11 -2.20 -0.17
C SER A 21 11.80 -1.95 0.57
N PRO A 22 11.70 -0.91 1.43
CA PRO A 22 10.45 -0.61 2.12
C PRO A 22 9.38 -0.25 1.08
N VAL A 23 8.23 -0.91 1.14
CA VAL A 23 7.08 -0.62 0.28
C VAL A 23 6.08 0.21 1.07
N ILE A 24 5.62 1.28 0.45
CA ILE A 24 4.65 2.22 0.99
C ILE A 24 3.44 2.15 0.06
N LEU A 25 2.31 1.71 0.61
CA LEU A 25 1.03 1.72 -0.10
C LEU A 25 0.28 3.01 0.23
N ALA A 26 -0.45 3.53 -0.74
CA ALA A 26 -1.36 4.64 -0.53
C ALA A 26 -2.72 4.36 -1.18
N SER A 27 -3.81 4.74 -0.52
CA SER A 27 -5.14 4.81 -1.12
C SER A 27 -5.59 6.26 -1.06
N ASP A 28 -6.23 6.74 -2.12
CA ASP A 28 -6.89 8.04 -2.14
C ASP A 28 -8.22 7.87 -2.89
N LYS A 29 -9.34 8.12 -2.20
CA LYS A 29 -10.66 7.96 -2.78
C LYS A 29 -10.85 8.91 -3.95
N THR A 30 -10.80 8.37 -5.17
CA THR A 30 -11.04 9.13 -6.41
C THR A 30 -12.36 8.71 -7.05
N GLU A 31 -13.20 9.69 -7.43
CA GLU A 31 -14.38 9.44 -8.25
C GLU A 31 -13.95 9.14 -9.69
N LEU A 32 -14.09 7.88 -10.11
CA LEU A 32 -13.58 7.41 -11.41
C LEU A 32 -14.35 7.93 -12.63
N SER A 33 -15.61 8.40 -12.51
CA SER A 33 -16.25 9.24 -13.54
C SER A 33 -17.60 9.79 -13.07
N ARG A 34 -17.94 11.01 -13.49
CA ARG A 34 -19.29 11.60 -13.37
C ARG A 34 -20.24 11.24 -14.54
N PHE A 35 -19.80 10.42 -15.50
CA PHE A 35 -20.42 10.41 -16.84
C PHE A 35 -20.91 9.07 -17.39
N LYS A 36 -20.75 7.91 -16.73
CA LYS A 36 -21.46 6.68 -17.14
C LYS A 36 -21.41 5.59 -16.06
N GLY A 37 -22.43 5.57 -15.19
CA GLY A 37 -22.69 4.49 -14.23
C GLY A 37 -21.94 4.66 -12.90
N ASP A 38 -22.67 4.50 -11.80
CA ASP A 38 -22.23 4.60 -10.40
C ASP A 38 -21.16 3.56 -9.99
N LYS A 39 -20.02 3.51 -10.67
CA LYS A 39 -18.90 2.63 -10.34
C LYS A 39 -17.83 3.46 -9.63
N MET A 40 -17.88 3.45 -8.31
CA MET A 40 -16.80 3.95 -7.46
C MET A 40 -15.77 2.84 -7.23
N ALA A 41 -14.49 3.15 -7.33
CA ALA A 41 -13.40 2.24 -6.98
C ALA A 41 -12.27 3.05 -6.34
N TRP A 42 -11.54 2.47 -5.39
CA TRP A 42 -10.44 3.16 -4.71
C TRP A 42 -9.11 2.71 -5.31
N PRO A 43 -8.34 3.61 -5.95
CA PRO A 43 -7.02 3.25 -6.44
C PRO A 43 -6.07 2.97 -5.28
N VAL A 44 -5.26 1.91 -5.41
CA VAL A 44 -4.14 1.61 -4.53
C VAL A 44 -2.87 1.91 -5.29
N TYR A 45 -2.08 2.83 -4.76
CA TYR A 45 -0.76 3.20 -5.26
C TYR A 45 0.34 2.53 -4.43
N LEU A 46 1.46 2.26 -5.07
CA LEU A 46 2.66 1.71 -4.46
C LEU A 46 3.85 2.61 -4.75
N THR A 47 4.63 2.92 -3.72
CA THR A 47 5.95 3.57 -3.84
C THR A 47 6.97 2.87 -2.94
N ILE A 48 8.25 3.14 -3.15
CA ILE A 48 9.34 2.56 -2.36
C ILE A 48 10.01 3.59 -1.45
N GLY A 49 10.47 3.12 -0.30
CA GLY A 49 11.18 3.86 0.74
C GLY A 49 12.52 4.43 0.27
N ASN A 50 13.20 3.69 -0.61
CA ASN A 50 14.55 3.98 -1.15
C ASN A 50 14.59 5.20 -2.06
N VAL A 51 13.43 5.67 -2.54
CA VAL A 51 13.34 6.92 -3.29
C VAL A 51 13.21 8.08 -2.29
N SER A 52 14.03 9.12 -2.45
CA SER A 52 13.99 10.27 -1.54
C SER A 52 12.59 10.91 -1.52
N LYS A 53 12.18 11.44 -0.37
CA LYS A 53 10.87 12.07 -0.19
C LYS A 53 10.62 13.20 -1.21
N HIS A 54 11.66 13.93 -1.59
CA HIS A 54 11.59 15.01 -2.57
C HIS A 54 11.29 14.49 -3.98
N ILE A 55 11.79 13.30 -4.35
CA ILE A 55 11.49 12.66 -5.64
C ILE A 55 10.07 12.04 -5.60
N ARG A 56 9.67 11.42 -4.49
CA ARG A 56 8.30 10.89 -4.31
C ARG A 56 7.20 11.96 -4.47
N ARG A 57 7.49 13.20 -4.09
CA ARG A 57 6.54 14.33 -4.16
C ARG A 57 6.52 15.05 -5.52
N ARG A 58 7.32 14.62 -6.49
CA ARG A 58 7.31 15.19 -7.86
C ARG A 58 6.42 14.32 -8.75
N PRO A 59 5.24 14.83 -9.19
CA PRO A 59 4.32 14.07 -10.04
C PRO A 59 4.97 13.55 -11.33
N THR A 60 5.99 14.26 -11.83
CA THR A 60 6.70 13.96 -13.09
C THR A 60 7.67 12.80 -13.02
N HIS A 61 7.96 12.24 -11.84
CA HIS A 61 9.01 11.21 -11.68
C HIS A 61 8.46 9.78 -11.60
N HIS A 62 7.14 9.58 -11.76
CA HIS A 62 6.50 8.25 -11.70
C HIS A 62 6.93 7.41 -10.49
N ALA A 63 7.26 8.06 -9.38
CA ALA A 63 7.77 7.41 -8.18
C ALA A 63 6.68 6.63 -7.43
N SER A 64 5.45 6.63 -7.93
CA SER A 64 4.32 5.82 -7.46
C SER A 64 3.63 5.17 -8.65
N ILE A 65 3.31 3.89 -8.52
CA ILE A 65 2.61 3.10 -9.53
C ILE A 65 1.23 2.71 -9.01
N LEU A 66 0.22 2.68 -9.88
CA LEU A 66 -1.10 2.15 -9.54
C LEU A 66 -1.04 0.62 -9.62
N VAL A 67 -1.35 -0.05 -8.50
CA VAL A 67 -1.29 -1.52 -8.39
C VAL A 67 -2.65 -2.20 -8.40
N GLY A 68 -3.73 -1.45 -8.19
CA GLY A 68 -5.08 -2.00 -8.31
C GLY A 68 -6.18 -1.01 -7.93
N TYR A 69 -7.42 -1.44 -8.12
CA TYR A 69 -8.61 -0.73 -7.67
C TYR A 69 -9.39 -1.60 -6.69
N LEU A 70 -9.70 -1.07 -5.52
CA LEU A 70 -10.58 -1.73 -4.55
C LEU A 70 -12.04 -1.42 -4.90
N PRO A 71 -12.94 -2.42 -4.80
CA PRO A 71 -14.35 -2.21 -5.07
C PRO A 71 -15.00 -1.34 -3.99
N VAL A 72 -15.77 -0.33 -4.40
CA VAL A 72 -16.70 0.38 -3.51
C VAL A 72 -18.07 -0.24 -3.71
N SER A 73 -18.36 -1.29 -2.95
CA SER A 73 -19.66 -1.92 -2.99
C SER A 73 -20.69 -1.07 -2.26
N LYS A 74 -21.82 -0.78 -2.91
CA LYS A 74 -23.04 -0.32 -2.25
C LYS A 74 -23.64 -1.51 -1.48
N LEU A 75 -23.11 -1.81 -0.30
CA LEU A 75 -23.52 -2.93 0.56
C LEU A 75 -24.83 -2.61 1.32
N GLU A 76 -25.78 -1.96 0.64
CA GLU A 76 -27.06 -1.51 1.19
C GLU A 76 -27.94 -2.69 1.66
N THR A 77 -27.65 -3.91 1.20
CA THR A 77 -28.39 -5.13 1.54
C THR A 77 -27.97 -5.79 2.86
N PHE A 78 -26.93 -5.29 3.55
CA PHE A 78 -26.43 -5.87 4.80
C PHE A 78 -26.81 -5.01 6.01
N GLU A 79 -27.44 -5.62 7.02
CA GLU A 79 -27.80 -4.95 8.30
C GLU A 79 -26.60 -4.32 9.01
N ASN A 80 -25.38 -4.83 8.77
CA ASN A 80 -24.12 -4.35 9.35
C ASN A 80 -23.11 -3.97 8.26
N ASN A 81 -23.53 -3.05 7.39
CA ASN A 81 -22.83 -2.59 6.18
C ASN A 81 -21.36 -2.17 6.44
N SER A 82 -21.07 -1.50 7.56
CA SER A 82 -19.70 -1.08 7.92
C SER A 82 -18.73 -2.25 8.08
N VAL A 83 -19.11 -3.29 8.85
CA VAL A 83 -18.30 -4.51 9.06
C VAL A 83 -18.05 -5.27 7.76
N ALA A 84 -19.07 -5.36 6.90
CA ALA A 84 -18.93 -5.98 5.59
C ALA A 84 -17.94 -5.22 4.68
N ARG A 85 -17.94 -3.88 4.73
CA ARG A 85 -16.98 -3.03 4.01
C ARG A 85 -15.55 -3.24 4.51
N TYR A 86 -15.32 -3.27 5.83
CA TYR A 86 -13.99 -3.56 6.41
C TYR A 86 -13.46 -4.93 5.94
N ARG A 87 -14.30 -5.97 5.99
CA ARG A 87 -13.91 -7.33 5.55
C ARG A 87 -13.55 -7.38 4.07
N LEU A 88 -14.34 -6.74 3.21
CA LEU A 88 -14.06 -6.69 1.78
C LEU A 88 -12.75 -5.97 1.48
N PHE A 89 -12.52 -4.83 2.16
CA PHE A 89 -11.27 -4.08 2.05
C PHE A 89 -10.06 -4.96 2.40
N HIS A 90 -10.05 -5.59 3.59
CA HIS A 90 -8.95 -6.44 4.01
C HIS A 90 -8.77 -7.67 3.11
N TYR A 91 -9.87 -8.26 2.62
CA TYR A 91 -9.81 -9.37 1.67
C TYR A 91 -9.12 -8.95 0.36
N CYS A 92 -9.53 -7.82 -0.22
CA CYS A 92 -8.93 -7.30 -1.44
C CYS A 92 -7.46 -6.90 -1.24
N MET A 93 -7.16 -6.18 -0.14
CA MET A 93 -5.78 -5.80 0.19
C MET A 93 -4.88 -7.01 0.39
N ARG A 94 -5.35 -8.04 1.11
CA ARG A 94 -4.58 -9.29 1.31
C ARG A 94 -4.21 -9.94 -0.01
N ARG A 95 -5.15 -10.02 -0.96
CA ARG A 95 -4.88 -10.58 -2.30
C ARG A 95 -3.92 -9.71 -3.10
N LEU A 96 -4.05 -8.39 -2.98
CA LEU A 96 -3.19 -7.44 -3.70
C LEU A 96 -1.72 -7.53 -3.22
N VAL A 97 -1.50 -7.70 -1.91
CA VAL A 97 -0.15 -7.77 -1.32
C VAL A 97 0.40 -9.19 -1.21
N GLU A 98 -0.35 -10.22 -1.59
CA GLU A 98 0.11 -11.62 -1.53
C GLU A 98 1.44 -11.86 -2.28
N PRO A 99 1.65 -11.35 -3.52
CA PRO A 99 2.94 -11.47 -4.19
C PRO A 99 4.07 -10.75 -3.45
N LEU A 100 3.75 -9.66 -2.74
CA LEU A 100 4.71 -8.89 -1.96
C LEU A 100 5.17 -9.68 -0.73
N VAL A 101 4.28 -10.46 -0.10
CA VAL A 101 4.63 -11.30 1.06
C VAL A 101 5.66 -12.36 0.67
N VAL A 102 5.44 -13.07 -0.43
CA VAL A 102 6.39 -14.07 -0.93
C VAL A 102 7.72 -13.42 -1.28
N ALA A 103 7.68 -12.30 -2.03
CA ALA A 103 8.87 -11.55 -2.40
C ALA A 103 9.64 -11.04 -1.16
N GLY A 104 8.94 -10.61 -0.11
CA GLY A 104 9.54 -10.13 1.14
C GLY A 104 10.17 -11.24 2.00
N GLN A 105 9.75 -12.49 1.82
CA GLN A 105 10.31 -13.66 2.53
C GLN A 105 11.49 -14.28 1.77
N GLU A 106 11.35 -14.44 0.46
CA GLU A 106 12.34 -15.15 -0.37
C GLU A 106 13.38 -14.20 -0.99
N GLY A 107 13.02 -12.92 -1.12
CA GLY A 107 13.79 -11.92 -1.85
C GLY A 107 13.74 -12.14 -3.36
N VAL A 108 13.81 -11.06 -4.12
CA VAL A 108 13.78 -11.06 -5.59
C VAL A 108 15.06 -10.47 -6.14
N GLU A 109 15.62 -11.05 -7.20
CA GLU A 109 16.77 -10.46 -7.88
C GLU A 109 16.33 -9.26 -8.71
N MET A 110 16.91 -8.10 -8.42
CA MET A 110 16.55 -6.85 -9.08
C MET A 110 17.81 -6.10 -9.53
N VAL A 111 17.74 -5.53 -10.72
CA VAL A 111 18.75 -4.58 -11.21
C VAL A 111 18.56 -3.26 -10.48
N CYS A 112 19.58 -2.85 -9.74
CA CYS A 112 19.61 -1.60 -9.01
C CYS A 112 20.01 -0.43 -9.93
N ALA A 113 19.85 0.81 -9.45
CA ALA A 113 20.15 2.02 -10.22
C ALA A 113 21.63 2.15 -10.66
N ASP A 114 22.53 1.43 -9.99
CA ASP A 114 23.96 1.34 -10.33
C ASP A 114 24.28 0.20 -11.32
N GLY A 115 23.26 -0.48 -11.85
CA GLY A 115 23.39 -1.59 -12.80
C GLY A 115 23.74 -2.94 -12.18
N LEU A 116 23.96 -3.01 -10.86
CA LEU A 116 24.26 -4.25 -10.18
C LEU A 116 22.98 -5.02 -9.82
N ILE A 117 23.03 -6.35 -9.91
CA ILE A 117 21.95 -7.23 -9.47
C ILE A 117 22.12 -7.48 -7.98
N ARG A 118 21.06 -7.20 -7.22
CA ARG A 118 21.00 -7.50 -5.78
C ARG A 118 19.76 -8.29 -5.47
N ARG A 119 19.86 -9.14 -4.45
CA ARG A 119 18.70 -9.78 -3.83
C ARG A 119 17.98 -8.72 -2.98
N VAL A 120 16.83 -8.29 -3.44
CA VAL A 120 16.01 -7.25 -2.79
C VAL A 120 14.86 -7.90 -2.05
N TYR A 121 14.67 -7.53 -0.79
CA TYR A 121 13.56 -7.97 0.04
C TYR A 121 12.57 -6.82 0.20
N PRO A 122 11.50 -6.78 -0.61
CA PRO A 122 10.49 -5.75 -0.49
C PRO A 122 9.61 -6.01 0.74
N VAL A 123 9.52 -5.05 1.65
CA VAL A 123 8.80 -5.21 2.93
C VAL A 123 7.77 -4.11 3.07
N LEU A 124 6.50 -4.46 3.31
CA LEU A 124 5.45 -3.47 3.55
C LEU A 124 5.77 -2.69 4.83
N ALA A 125 6.14 -1.42 4.67
CA ALA A 125 6.53 -0.53 5.76
C ALA A 125 5.41 0.42 6.16
N ALA A 126 4.63 0.92 5.19
CA ALA A 126 3.50 1.84 5.42
C ALA A 126 2.26 1.49 4.62
N PHE A 127 1.14 1.90 5.19
CA PHE A 127 -0.06 2.24 4.45
C PHE A 127 -0.44 3.70 4.77
N ILE A 128 -0.64 4.52 3.74
CA ILE A 128 -1.06 5.92 3.83
C ILE A 128 -2.49 6.02 3.29
N GLY A 129 -3.42 6.52 4.09
CA GLY A 129 -4.80 6.81 3.68
C GLY A 129 -5.35 7.98 4.47
N ASP A 130 -6.49 8.52 4.04
CA ASP A 130 -7.25 9.51 4.79
C ASP A 130 -7.92 8.88 6.05
N HIS A 131 -8.51 9.72 6.91
CA HIS A 131 -9.00 9.31 8.23
C HIS A 131 -9.97 8.11 8.21
N PRO A 132 -11.00 8.05 7.34
CA PRO A 132 -11.84 6.85 7.23
C PRO A 132 -11.07 5.62 6.74
N GLU A 133 -10.06 5.78 5.88
CA GLU A 133 -9.18 4.69 5.42
C GLU A 133 -8.21 4.20 6.50
N GLN A 134 -7.73 5.10 7.37
CA GLN A 134 -6.97 4.74 8.57
C GLN A 134 -7.85 4.03 9.59
N CYS A 135 -9.10 4.47 9.78
CA CYS A 135 -10.11 3.76 10.57
C CYS A 135 -10.39 2.37 9.98
N LEU A 136 -10.44 2.25 8.64
CA LEU A 136 -10.57 0.98 7.92
C LEU A 136 -9.39 0.03 8.11
N VAL A 137 -8.16 0.54 8.08
CA VAL A 137 -6.95 -0.28 8.30
C VAL A 137 -6.75 -0.64 9.76
N ALA A 138 -7.05 0.26 10.68
CA ALA A 138 -6.83 0.09 12.12
C ALA A 138 -8.01 -0.57 12.86
N CYS A 139 -9.09 -0.91 12.14
CA CYS A 139 -10.34 -1.41 12.73
C CYS A 139 -10.93 -0.46 13.80
N CYS A 140 -10.79 0.85 13.61
CA CYS A 140 -11.36 1.85 14.52
C CYS A 140 -12.71 2.34 13.99
N THR A 141 -13.64 2.66 14.88
CA THR A 141 -14.91 3.30 14.53
C THR A 141 -14.67 4.72 14.02
N GLU A 142 -15.27 5.06 12.87
CA GLU A 142 -15.38 6.45 12.42
C GLU A 142 -16.17 7.22 13.49
N ASN A 143 -15.64 8.37 13.95
CA ASN A 143 -16.44 9.26 14.78
C ASN A 143 -17.56 9.85 13.91
N PRO A 144 -18.80 9.95 14.42
CA PRO A 144 -19.85 10.66 13.70
C PRO A 144 -19.42 12.12 13.52
N GLU A 145 -19.41 12.57 12.26
CA GLU A 145 -19.26 13.99 11.94
C GLU A 145 -20.41 14.77 12.61
N SER A 146 -20.05 15.79 13.39
CA SER A 146 -20.96 16.71 14.08
C SER A 146 -21.57 17.74 13.14
#